data_AF-A0A8K0ILW5-F1
#
_entry.id   AF-A0A8K0ILW5-F1
#
_cell.length_a   1.000
_cell.length_b   1.000
_cell.length_c   1.000
_cell.angle_alpha   90.00
_cell.angle_beta   90.00
_cell.angle_gamma   90.00
#
_symmetry.space_group_name_H-M   'P 1'
#
loop_
_entity.id
_entity.type
_entity.pdbx_description
1 polymer ?
#
loop_
_entity_poly.entity_id
_entity_poly.type
_entity_poly.pdbx_seq_one_letter_code
_entity_poly.pdbx_strand_id
1 'polypeptide(L)' 'MKPNQVEPIQSLPPPRRSERVFRPPERYLGTISEEVVGNGVLGNDPKIYNEAISNIDFEKWLEAMKSEIDSMHSNQV' A
#
# COMPACT_ATOMS: atom_id res chain seq x y z
N MET A 1 -34.53 -37.99 -10.52
CA MET A 1 -33.49 -37.00 -10.16
C MET A 1 -33.34 -36.02 -11.32
N LYS A 2 -33.43 -34.71 -11.09
CA LYS A 2 -33.17 -33.71 -12.13
C LYS A 2 -31.66 -33.57 -12.34
N PRO A 3 -31.14 -33.46 -13.57
CA PRO A 3 -29.71 -33.23 -13.77
C PRO A 3 -29.33 -31.82 -13.30
N ASN A 4 -28.19 -31.73 -12.59
CA ASN A 4 -27.59 -30.48 -12.16
C ASN A 4 -27.15 -29.68 -13.39
N GLN A 5 -27.74 -28.49 -13.55
CA GLN A 5 -27.31 -27.50 -14.53
C GLN A 5 -26.06 -26.80 -13.98
N VAL A 6 -24.91 -27.04 -14.59
CA VAL A 6 -23.66 -26.34 -14.24
C VAL A 6 -23.60 -25.09 -15.12
N GLU A 7 -23.79 -23.93 -14.50
CA GLU A 7 -23.62 -22.61 -15.15
C GLU A 7 -22.20 -22.49 -15.72
N PRO A 8 -22.00 -21.92 -16.93
CA PRO A 8 -20.67 -21.73 -17.49
C PRO A 8 -19.87 -20.71 -16.68
N ILE A 9 -18.73 -21.11 -16.14
CA ILE A 9 -17.78 -20.20 -15.49
C ILE A 9 -17.23 -19.26 -16.58
N GLN A 10 -17.65 -17.99 -16.59
CA GLN A 10 -17.02 -16.97 -17.42
C GLN A 10 -15.58 -16.78 -16.94
N SER A 11 -14.61 -17.26 -17.73
CA SER A 11 -13.20 -17.05 -17.45
C SER A 11 -12.84 -15.58 -17.69
N LEU A 12 -12.48 -14.85 -16.62
CA LEU A 12 -11.93 -13.51 -16.76
C LEU A 12 -10.59 -13.59 -17.52
N PRO A 13 -10.30 -12.66 -18.45
CA PRO A 13 -9.01 -12.62 -19.11
C PRO A 13 -7.92 -12.34 -18.08
N PRO A 14 -6.72 -12.94 -18.22
CA PRO A 14 -5.62 -12.69 -17.30
C PRO A 14 -5.27 -11.19 -17.33
N PRO A 15 -4.93 -10.59 -16.17
CA PRO A 15 -4.54 -9.19 -16.11
C PRO A 15 -3.33 -8.97 -17.03
N ARG A 16 -3.47 -8.06 -18.01
CA ARG A 16 -2.35 -7.63 -18.85
C ARG A 16 -1.34 -6.90 -17.98
N ARG A 17 -0.23 -7.57 -17.65
CA ARG A 17 0.96 -6.89 -17.10
C ARG A 17 1.87 -6.46 -18.23
N SER A 18 2.38 -5.23 -18.15
CA SER A 18 3.49 -4.81 -19.01
C SER A 18 4.76 -5.53 -18.56
N GLU A 19 5.52 -6.09 -19.51
CA GLU A 19 6.87 -6.65 -19.27
C GLU A 19 7.94 -5.57 -19.06
N ARG A 20 7.55 -4.30 -18.98
CA ARG A 20 8.49 -3.19 -18.81
C ARG A 20 9.21 -3.32 -17.48
N VAL A 21 10.54 -3.51 -17.55
CA VAL A 21 11.43 -3.46 -16.41
C VAL A 21 11.40 -2.05 -15.81
N PHE A 22 11.12 -1.97 -14.50
CA PHE A 22 11.19 -0.72 -13.76
C PHE A 22 12.64 -0.21 -13.79
N ARG A 23 12.84 1.02 -14.31
CA ARG A 23 14.14 1.71 -14.27
C ARG A 23 14.01 2.94 -13.37
N PRO A 24 14.66 2.97 -12.19
CA PRO A 24 14.62 4.14 -11.33
C PRO A 24 15.31 5.33 -12.04
N PRO A 25 14.83 6.57 -11.82
CA PRO A 25 15.50 7.76 -12.34
C PRO A 25 16.91 7.90 -11.76
N GLU A 26 17.90 8.15 -12.61
CA GLU A 26 19.31 8.29 -12.24
C GLU A 26 19.61 9.56 -11.41
N ARG A 27 18.64 10.47 -11.33
CA ARG A 27 18.75 11.76 -10.63
C ARG A 27 18.89 11.66 -9.11
N TYR A 28 18.64 10.49 -8.52
CA TYR A 28 18.76 10.28 -7.08
C TYR A 28 20.07 9.60 -6.67
N LEU A 29 20.97 9.25 -7.60
CA LEU A 29 22.18 8.47 -7.26
C LEU A 29 23.16 9.20 -6.30
N GLY A 30 23.00 10.50 -6.07
CA GLY A 30 23.88 11.29 -5.20
C GLY A 30 23.21 12.08 -4.07
N THR A 31 21.88 12.03 -3.92
CA THR A 31 21.14 12.85 -2.94
C THR A 31 20.39 12.05 -1.88
N ILE A 32 20.32 10.72 -2.02
CA ILE A 32 19.81 9.88 -0.94
C ILE A 32 20.99 9.62 0.00
N SER A 33 21.27 10.60 0.86
CA SER A 33 22.07 10.36 2.06
C SER A 33 21.41 9.19 2.81
N GLU A 34 22.19 8.31 3.44
CA GLU A 34 21.70 7.28 4.36
C GLU A 34 20.78 7.88 5.45
N GLU A 35 20.88 9.18 5.71
CA GLU A 35 20.00 9.92 6.61
C GLU A 35 18.59 10.16 6.03
N VAL A 36 18.43 10.25 4.70
CA VAL A 36 17.13 10.32 3.99
C VAL A 36 16.54 8.93 3.79
N VAL A 37 17.38 7.90 3.61
CA VAL A 37 17.00 6.49 3.82
C VAL A 37 17.03 6.21 5.31
N GLY A 38 16.27 6.97 6.11
CA GLY A 38 16.31 6.88 7.55
C GLY A 38 16.32 5.42 8.02
N ASN A 39 16.95 5.17 9.16
CA ASN A 39 17.05 3.89 9.87
C ASN A 39 15.73 3.05 9.99
N GLY A 40 14.61 3.48 9.42
CA GLY A 40 13.33 2.78 9.33
C GLY A 40 12.96 2.16 7.97
N VAL A 41 13.81 2.15 6.93
CA VAL A 41 13.36 1.85 5.54
C VAL A 41 13.20 0.37 5.14
N LEU A 42 13.41 -0.64 6.01
CA LEU A 42 13.08 -2.02 5.56
C LEU A 42 12.80 -3.08 6.64
N GLY A 43 13.09 -2.82 7.92
CA GLY A 43 13.04 -3.86 8.96
C GLY A 43 11.82 -3.83 9.87
N ASN A 44 11.18 -2.66 9.97
CA ASN A 44 10.23 -2.30 11.03
C ASN A 44 8.84 -1.97 10.46
N ASP A 45 8.69 -2.07 9.14
CA ASP A 45 7.38 -1.98 8.52
C ASP A 45 6.62 -3.29 8.75
N PRO A 46 5.37 -3.21 9.23
CA PRO A 46 4.56 -4.38 9.48
C PRO A 46 4.27 -5.12 8.18
N LYS A 47 4.54 -6.42 8.13
CA LYS A 47 4.28 -7.26 6.94
C LYS A 47 2.85 -7.78 6.91
N ILE A 48 2.17 -7.73 8.06
CA ILE A 48 0.83 -8.28 8.26
C ILE A 48 -0.03 -7.25 9.00
N TYR A 49 -1.33 -7.23 8.70
CA TYR A 49 -2.32 -6.35 9.35
C TYR A 49 -2.25 -6.37 10.89
N ASN A 50 -2.16 -7.57 11.49
CA ASN A 50 -2.08 -7.70 12.95
C ASN A 50 -0.83 -7.03 13.54
N GLU A 51 0.29 -7.08 12.82
CA GLU A 51 1.54 -6.42 13.23
C GLU A 51 1.43 -4.90 13.14
N ALA A 52 0.72 -4.40 12.11
CA ALA A 52 0.48 -2.97 11.95
C ALA A 52 -0.38 -2.40 13.09
N ILE A 53 -1.40 -3.13 13.53
CA ILE A 53 -2.29 -2.70 14.63
C ILE A 53 -1.64 -2.87 16.00
N SER A 54 -0.78 -3.86 16.14
CA SER A 54 -0.06 -4.08 17.41
C SER A 54 1.18 -3.18 17.54
N ASN A 55 1.44 -2.30 16.56
CA ASN A 55 2.56 -1.38 16.59
C ASN A 55 2.35 -0.31 17.67
N ILE A 56 3.43 0.07 18.36
CA ILE A 56 3.46 1.13 19.38
C ILE A 56 2.88 2.45 18.84
N ASP A 57 3.05 2.71 17.54
CA ASP A 57 2.60 3.94 16.91
C ASP A 57 1.17 3.85 16.34
N PHE A 58 0.45 2.72 16.49
CA PHE A 58 -0.90 2.53 15.91
C PHE A 58 -1.85 3.70 16.22
N GLU A 59 -1.87 4.17 17.46
CA GLU A 59 -2.70 5.30 17.88
C GLU A 59 -2.32 6.60 17.16
N LYS A 60 -1.03 6.84 16.92
CA LYS A 60 -0.56 8.02 16.18
C LYS A 60 -0.98 7.95 14.72
N TRP A 61 -0.93 6.77 14.11
CA TRP A 61 -1.43 6.55 12.74
C TRP A 61 -2.94 6.81 12.65
N LEU A 62 -3.69 6.34 13.65
CA LEU A 62 -5.13 6.57 13.75
C LEU A 62 -5.47 8.06 13.91
N GLU A 63 -4.72 8.76 14.77
CA GLU A 63 -4.85 10.21 14.98
C GLU A 63 -4.51 10.99 13.70
N ALA A 64 -3.42 10.64 13.03
CA ALA A 64 -3.01 11.28 11.77
C ALA A 64 -4.09 11.13 10.68
N MET A 65 -4.68 9.94 10.54
CA MET A 65 -5.76 9.71 9.57
C MET A 65 -7.00 10.54 9.89
N LYS A 66 -7.38 10.66 11.18
CA LYS A 66 -8.48 11.54 11.60
C LYS A 66 -8.16 13.00 11.30
N SER A 67 -6.95 13.45 11.63
CA SER A 67 -6.52 14.82 11.38
C SER A 67 -6.51 15.17 9.89
N GLU A 68 -6.14 14.25 9.01
CA GLU A 68 -6.19 14.46 7.56
C GLU A 68 -7.64 14.67 7.09
N ILE A 69 -8.59 13.84 7.56
CA ILE A 69 -10.02 13.95 7.24
C ILE A 69 -10.61 15.25 7.78
N ASP A 70 -10.33 15.55 9.04
CA ASP A 70 -10.78 16.78 9.69
C ASP A 70 -10.19 18.01 8.97
N SER A 71 -8.94 17.92 8.49
CA SER A 71 -8.31 18.99 7.73
C SER A 71 -8.96 19.20 6.36
N MET A 72 -9.33 18.12 5.65
CA MET A 72 -10.10 18.24 4.40
C MET A 72 -11.44 18.95 4.65
N HIS A 73 -12.13 18.60 5.75
CA HIS A 73 -13.38 19.27 6.14
C HIS A 73 -13.17 20.75 6.50
N SER A 74 -12.11 21.07 7.26
CA SER A 74 -11.82 22.45 7.65
C SER A 74 -11.41 23.33 6.47
N ASN A 75 -10.67 22.76 5.52
CA ASN A 75 -10.13 23.47 4.38
C ASN A 75 -11.15 23.65 3.24
N GLN A 76 -12.36 23.10 3.37
CA GLN A 76 -13.44 23.16 2.37
C GLN A 76 -12.96 22.83 0.94
N VAL A 77 -12.14 21.78 0.81
CA VAL A 77 -11.60 21.29 -0.48
C VAL A 77 -12.72 20.76 -1.37
#